data_AF-A0A5D6VDK2-F1
#
_entry.id   AF-A0A5D6VDK2-F1
#
_cell.length_a   1.000
_cell.length_b   1.000
_cell.length_c   1.000
_cell.angle_alpha   90.00
_cell.angle_beta   90.00
_cell.angle_gamma   90.00
#
_symmetry.space_group_name_H-M   'P 1'
#
loop_
_entity.id
_entity.type
_entity.pdbx_description
1 polymer ?
#
loop_
_entity_poly.entity_id
_entity_poly.type
_entity_poly.pdbx_seq_one_letter_code
_entity_poly.pdbx_strand_id
1 'polypeptide(L)'
;MHTPLFLFLGDLGGGEIMLIMVVILIFFGANKIPELARGLGKGIREFKDASREIRSEFENAGQPQQQPYQQQFQQPQFQQPQYPATAATEAPAAPVVPVAETPLAPPMDGGITLPVQPAAERPRLDQVN
;
A
#
# COMPACT_ATOMS: atom_id res chain seq x y z
N MET A 1 38.62 35.67 -7.01
CA MET A 1 37.94 34.85 -8.03
C MET A 1 36.45 35.05 -7.86
N HIS A 2 35.68 35.27 -8.93
CA HIS A 2 34.26 35.59 -8.82
C HIS A 2 33.45 34.30 -8.69
N THR A 3 32.92 34.03 -7.49
CA THR A 3 32.02 32.89 -7.23
C THR A 3 30.56 33.30 -6.90
N PRO A 4 29.97 34.40 -7.47
CA PRO A 4 28.58 34.75 -7.17
C PRO A 4 27.60 33.66 -7.64
N LEU A 5 27.96 32.91 -8.70
CA LEU A 5 27.16 31.82 -9.25
C LEU A 5 27.01 30.63 -8.29
N PHE A 6 27.96 30.43 -7.37
CA PHE A 6 27.96 29.26 -6.47
C PHE A 6 27.11 29.50 -5.21
N LEU A 7 27.03 30.75 -4.74
CA LEU A 7 26.07 31.13 -3.68
C LEU A 7 24.62 31.00 -4.19
N PHE A 8 24.37 31.40 -5.45
CA PHE A 8 23.08 31.31 -6.14
C PHE A 8 22.49 29.90 -6.28
N LEU A 9 23.29 28.84 -6.08
CA LEU A 9 22.87 27.44 -6.26
C LEU A 9 22.80 26.65 -4.94
N GLY A 10 23.40 27.17 -3.87
CA GLY A 10 23.42 26.51 -2.55
C GLY A 10 22.29 26.98 -1.62
N ASP A 11 21.86 28.22 -1.74
CA ASP A 11 20.78 28.82 -0.93
C ASP A 11 19.67 29.27 -1.90
N LEU A 12 18.67 28.41 -2.11
CA LEU A 12 17.49 28.72 -2.94
C LEU A 12 16.52 29.62 -2.15
N GLY A 13 16.99 30.83 -1.85
CA GLY A 13 16.26 31.85 -1.12
C GLY A 13 15.15 32.51 -1.96
N GLY A 14 14.34 33.33 -1.28
CA GLY A 14 13.31 34.13 -1.93
C GLY A 14 13.87 35.19 -2.91
N GLY A 15 15.13 35.62 -2.72
CA GLY A 15 15.80 36.58 -3.59
C GLY A 15 16.13 36.01 -4.97
N GLU A 16 16.65 34.79 -4.99
CA GLU A 16 17.00 34.01 -6.18
C GLU A 16 15.77 33.76 -7.05
N ILE A 17 14.67 33.31 -6.42
CA ILE A 17 13.37 33.12 -7.10
C ILE A 17 12.86 34.45 -7.67
N MET A 18 12.98 35.56 -6.93
CA MET A 18 12.56 36.88 -7.41
C MET A 18 13.41 37.36 -8.60
N LEU A 19 14.73 37.11 -8.60
CA LEU A 19 15.59 37.45 -9.73
C LEU A 19 15.26 36.62 -10.98
N ILE A 20 15.03 35.32 -10.82
CA ILE A 20 14.59 34.45 -11.93
C ILE A 20 13.24 34.91 -12.48
N MET A 21 12.29 35.27 -11.61
CA MET A 21 11.00 35.85 -12.01
C MET A 21 11.19 37.15 -12.81
N VAL A 22 12.03 38.08 -12.35
CA VAL A 22 12.30 39.33 -13.08
C VAL A 22 12.90 39.06 -14.47
N VAL A 23 13.85 38.14 -14.59
CA VAL A 23 14.43 37.75 -15.89
C VAL A 23 13.36 37.18 -16.82
N ILE A 24 12.53 36.25 -16.35
CA ILE A 24 11.42 35.68 -17.14
C ILE A 24 10.41 36.78 -17.52
N LEU A 25 10.08 37.70 -16.62
CA LEU A 25 9.18 38.83 -16.89
C LEU A 25 9.72 39.82 -17.92
N ILE A 26 11.04 39.92 -18.12
CA ILE A 26 11.66 40.72 -19.19
C ILE A 26 11.57 39.99 -20.53
N PHE A 27 11.90 38.71 -20.59
CA PHE A 27 11.87 37.93 -21.84
C PHE A 27 10.46 37.66 -22.36
N PHE A 28 9.52 37.30 -21.46
CA PHE A 28 8.15 36.97 -21.83
C PHE A 28 7.18 38.16 -21.67
N GLY A 29 7.52 39.16 -20.86
CA GLY A 29 6.64 40.28 -20.52
C GLY A 29 5.67 39.96 -19.37
N ALA A 30 5.42 40.93 -18.50
CA ALA A 30 4.54 40.78 -17.34
C ALA A 30 3.09 40.39 -17.68
N ASN A 31 2.65 40.63 -18.92
CA ASN A 31 1.31 40.27 -19.39
C ASN A 31 1.20 38.80 -19.84
N LYS A 32 2.30 38.13 -20.21
CA LYS A 32 2.24 36.76 -20.76
C LYS A 32 2.12 35.68 -19.70
N ILE A 33 2.74 35.83 -18.54
CA ILE A 33 2.56 34.91 -17.41
C ILE A 33 1.07 34.74 -17.01
N PRO A 34 0.27 35.81 -16.75
CA PRO A 34 -1.14 35.65 -16.41
C PRO A 34 -2.02 35.22 -17.59
N GLU A 35 -1.64 35.52 -18.83
CA GLU A 35 -2.33 35.04 -20.04
C GLU A 35 -2.17 33.52 -20.20
N LEU A 36 -0.94 33.02 -20.11
CA LEU A 36 -0.61 31.59 -20.14
C LEU A 36 -1.25 30.84 -18.96
N ALA A 37 -1.17 31.38 -17.74
CA ALA A 37 -1.79 30.78 -16.56
C ALA A 37 -3.32 30.68 -16.68
N ARG A 38 -3.97 31.68 -17.28
CA ARG A 38 -5.41 31.64 -17.57
C ARG A 38 -5.77 30.61 -18.63
N GLY A 39 -4.98 30.50 -19.71
CA GLY A 39 -5.17 29.48 -20.74
C GLY A 39 -5.01 28.06 -20.19
N LEU A 40 -3.89 27.81 -19.52
CA LEU A 40 -3.58 26.52 -18.89
C LEU A 40 -4.59 26.15 -17.80
N GLY A 41 -5.00 27.10 -16.96
CA GLY A 41 -5.99 26.87 -15.91
C GLY A 41 -7.38 26.50 -16.45
N LYS A 42 -7.80 27.06 -17.59
CA LYS A 42 -9.01 26.63 -18.31
C LYS A 42 -8.86 25.22 -18.87
N GLY A 43 -7.77 24.95 -19.60
CA GLY A 43 -7.51 23.62 -20.18
C GLY A 43 -7.45 22.51 -19.13
N ILE A 44 -6.77 22.74 -18.00
CA ILE A 44 -6.73 21.78 -16.87
C ILE A 44 -8.13 21.57 -16.27
N ARG A 45 -8.94 22.63 -16.16
CA ARG A 45 -10.31 22.52 -15.66
C ARG A 45 -11.19 21.69 -16.60
N GLU A 46 -11.23 22.04 -17.89
CA GLU A 46 -11.99 21.34 -18.92
C GLU A 46 -11.56 19.87 -19.02
N PHE A 47 -10.25 19.60 -19.01
CA PHE A 47 -9.71 18.24 -18.98
C PHE A 47 -10.17 17.44 -17.74
N LYS A 48 -10.13 18.05 -16.55
CA LYS A 48 -10.57 17.40 -15.30
C LYS A 48 -12.08 17.15 -15.29
N ASP A 49 -12.87 18.11 -15.79
CA ASP A 49 -14.32 18.03 -15.80
C ASP A 49 -14.77 16.92 -16.79
N ALA A 50 -14.21 16.86 -18.01
CA ALA A 50 -14.41 15.76 -18.96
C ALA A 50 -13.93 14.40 -18.40
N SER A 51 -12.76 14.36 -17.76
CA SER A 51 -12.25 13.12 -17.11
C SER A 51 -13.20 12.61 -16.02
N ARG A 52 -13.91 13.52 -15.33
CA ARG A 52 -14.85 13.18 -14.27
C ARG A 52 -16.15 12.61 -14.82
N GLU A 53 -16.65 13.19 -15.92
CA GLU A 53 -17.85 12.70 -16.62
C GLU A 53 -17.62 11.27 -17.11
N ILE A 54 -16.54 11.04 -17.87
CA ILE A 54 -16.11 9.71 -18.34
C ILE A 54 -15.99 8.71 -17.18
N ARG A 55 -15.34 9.09 -16.07
CA ARG A 55 -15.24 8.22 -14.88
C ARG A 55 -16.61 7.89 -14.29
N SER A 56 -17.51 8.86 -14.23
CA SER A 56 -18.86 8.67 -13.69
C SER A 56 -19.75 7.81 -14.59
N GLU A 57 -19.58 7.86 -15.91
CA GLU A 57 -20.27 6.94 -16.84
C GLU A 57 -19.87 5.48 -16.57
N PHE A 58 -18.57 5.19 -16.45
CA PHE A 58 -18.10 3.85 -16.12
C PHE A 58 -18.53 3.37 -14.72
N GLU A 59 -18.55 4.26 -13.72
CA GLU A 59 -18.93 3.97 -12.34
C GLU A 59 -20.46 3.78 -12.16
N ASN A 60 -21.27 4.32 -13.08
CA ASN A 60 -22.71 4.06 -13.16
C ASN A 60 -23.05 2.85 -14.04
N ALA A 61 -22.34 2.64 -15.15
CA ALA A 61 -22.55 1.49 -16.05
C ALA A 61 -22.31 0.12 -15.37
N GLY A 62 -21.55 0.10 -14.27
CA GLY A 62 -21.32 -1.09 -13.45
C GLY A 62 -22.34 -1.35 -12.33
N GLN A 63 -23.34 -0.47 -12.10
CA GLN A 63 -24.31 -0.64 -11.02
C GLN A 63 -25.61 -1.29 -11.51
N PRO A 64 -25.91 -2.56 -11.13
CA PRO A 64 -27.23 -3.12 -11.33
C PRO A 64 -28.23 -2.33 -10.45
N GLN A 65 -29.35 -1.91 -11.04
CA GLN A 65 -30.42 -1.20 -10.33
C GLN A 65 -30.87 -2.02 -9.11
N GLN A 66 -30.70 -1.45 -7.91
CA GLN A 66 -31.12 -2.10 -6.67
C GLN A 66 -32.66 -2.15 -6.60
N GLN A 67 -33.22 -3.33 -6.84
CA GLN A 67 -34.64 -3.58 -6.63
C GLN A 67 -34.95 -3.69 -5.13
N PRO A 68 -36.06 -3.11 -4.62
CA PRO A 68 -36.36 -3.06 -3.19
C PRO A 68 -36.96 -4.38 -2.67
N TYR A 69 -36.13 -5.43 -2.56
CA TYR A 69 -36.54 -6.74 -2.02
C TYR A 69 -36.50 -6.87 -0.49
N GLN A 70 -36.22 -5.78 0.24
CA GLN A 70 -35.88 -5.81 1.68
C GLN A 70 -37.07 -5.62 2.65
N GLN A 71 -38.32 -5.92 2.25
CA GLN A 71 -39.50 -5.62 3.10
C GLN A 71 -40.47 -6.79 3.37
N GLN A 72 -40.20 -8.03 2.94
CA GLN A 72 -41.14 -9.16 3.17
C GLN A 72 -40.50 -10.44 3.72
N PHE A 73 -39.60 -10.31 4.69
CA PHE A 73 -39.10 -11.42 5.51
C PHE A 73 -39.34 -11.19 7.01
N GLN A 74 -40.61 -11.07 7.41
CA GLN A 74 -40.99 -11.36 8.81
C GLN A 74 -40.71 -12.85 9.06
N GLN A 75 -39.71 -13.15 9.89
CA GLN A 75 -39.33 -14.52 10.22
C GLN A 75 -40.36 -15.17 11.15
N PRO A 76 -40.86 -16.39 10.85
CA PRO A 76 -41.58 -17.20 11.83
C PRO A 76 -40.65 -17.58 12.98
N GLN A 77 -41.08 -17.37 14.23
CA GLN A 77 -40.38 -17.87 15.40
C GLN A 77 -40.53 -19.39 15.49
N PHE A 78 -39.46 -20.13 15.19
CA PHE A 78 -39.39 -21.56 15.47
C PHE A 78 -38.91 -21.78 16.91
N GLN A 79 -39.80 -22.20 17.82
CA GLN A 79 -39.37 -22.69 19.14
C GLN A 79 -38.49 -23.94 18.98
N GLN A 80 -37.30 -23.91 19.57
CA GLN A 80 -36.44 -25.09 19.63
C GLN A 80 -36.91 -26.06 20.73
N PRO A 81 -36.97 -27.38 20.49
CA PRO A 81 -37.27 -28.36 21.52
C PRO A 81 -36.09 -28.48 22.50
N GLN A 82 -36.37 -28.39 23.81
CA GLN A 82 -35.37 -28.72 24.82
C GLN A 82 -35.22 -30.24 24.93
N TYR A 83 -34.02 -30.74 24.64
CA TYR A 83 -33.66 -32.12 24.93
C TYR A 83 -33.38 -32.28 26.44
N PRO A 84 -33.99 -33.27 27.12
CA PRO A 84 -33.72 -33.51 28.52
C PRO A 84 -32.29 -34.02 28.72
N ALA A 85 -31.59 -33.49 29.72
CA ALA A 85 -30.28 -33.98 30.13
C ALA A 85 -30.44 -35.31 30.88
N THR A 86 -30.58 -36.41 30.15
CA THR A 86 -30.58 -37.77 30.71
C THR A 86 -29.15 -38.27 30.88
N ALA A 87 -28.83 -38.75 32.08
CA ALA A 87 -27.46 -39.07 32.49
C ALA A 87 -26.90 -40.37 31.88
N ALA A 88 -25.61 -40.33 31.57
CA ALA A 88 -24.66 -41.44 31.67
C ALA A 88 -23.34 -40.80 32.16
N THR A 89 -23.05 -40.82 33.47
CA THR A 89 -22.41 -41.93 34.20
C THR A 89 -20.92 -42.02 33.94
N GLU A 90 -20.19 -41.95 35.05
CA GLU A 90 -18.73 -41.93 35.20
C GLU A 90 -17.94 -42.93 34.34
N ALA A 91 -16.79 -42.48 33.85
CA ALA A 91 -15.63 -43.33 33.57
C ALA A 91 -14.47 -42.86 34.48
N PRO A 92 -13.92 -43.74 35.35
CA PRO A 92 -13.06 -43.32 36.45
C PRO A 92 -11.61 -43.01 36.04
N ALA A 93 -10.94 -42.21 36.86
CA ALA A 93 -9.55 -41.81 36.69
C ALA A 93 -8.56 -42.99 36.84
N ALA A 94 -7.48 -42.95 36.05
CA ALA A 94 -6.26 -43.72 36.28
C ALA A 94 -5.04 -42.78 36.15
N PRO A 95 -4.25 -42.55 37.23
CA PRO A 95 -3.04 -41.74 37.19
C PRO A 95 -1.80 -42.60 36.85
N VAL A 96 -0.74 -41.99 36.32
CA VAL A 96 0.61 -41.93 36.92
C VAL A 96 1.61 -41.18 36.02
N VAL A 97 2.39 -40.29 36.62
CA VAL A 97 3.72 -39.87 36.14
C VAL A 97 4.78 -40.58 37.00
N PRO A 98 6.00 -40.82 36.48
CA PRO A 98 7.13 -40.10 37.06
C PRO A 98 8.24 -39.68 36.08
N VAL A 99 9.04 -38.70 36.50
CA VAL A 99 10.24 -38.17 35.82
C VAL A 99 11.50 -38.75 36.48
N ALA A 100 12.44 -39.28 35.68
CA ALA A 100 13.77 -39.80 36.05
C ALA A 100 14.56 -40.16 34.76
N GLU A 101 15.88 -39.99 34.57
CA GLU A 101 16.94 -39.22 35.27
C GLU A 101 17.93 -38.62 34.22
N THR A 102 19.00 -37.96 34.66
CA THR A 102 20.06 -37.29 33.88
C THR A 102 21.31 -38.18 33.68
N PRO A 103 22.14 -37.98 32.64
CA PRO A 103 23.57 -37.74 32.92
C PRO A 103 24.26 -36.66 32.05
N LEU A 104 24.71 -35.60 32.74
CA LEU A 104 26.02 -34.91 32.64
C LEU A 104 26.55 -34.41 31.27
N ALA A 105 26.60 -33.08 31.11
CA ALA A 105 27.42 -32.37 30.11
C ALA A 105 28.90 -32.21 30.56
N PRO A 106 29.83 -31.81 29.67
CA PRO A 106 30.36 -30.43 29.73
C PRO A 106 30.64 -29.80 28.33
N PRO A 107 31.16 -28.56 28.20
CA PRO A 107 30.86 -27.67 27.07
C PRO A 107 31.95 -27.61 25.98
N MET A 108 31.57 -27.18 24.78
CA MET A 108 32.49 -26.70 23.73
C MET A 108 32.01 -25.34 23.20
N ASP A 109 32.88 -24.35 23.34
CA ASP A 109 32.63 -22.92 23.14
C ASP A 109 33.02 -22.45 21.71
N GLY A 110 32.43 -21.33 21.28
CA GLY A 110 32.91 -20.41 20.24
C GLY A 110 33.34 -20.93 18.85
N GLY A 111 32.55 -20.66 17.79
CA GLY A 111 33.12 -20.66 16.43
C GLY A 111 32.19 -20.55 15.21
N ILE A 112 31.99 -19.31 14.73
CA ILE A 112 32.07 -18.90 13.31
C ILE A 112 31.24 -19.69 12.23
N THR A 113 30.11 -19.07 11.88
CA THR A 113 29.45 -18.99 10.53
C THR A 113 29.14 -20.27 9.72
N LEU A 114 27.87 -20.38 9.31
CA LEU A 114 27.44 -21.22 8.18
C LEU A 114 28.15 -20.82 6.86
N PRO A 115 28.55 -21.77 6.01
CA PRO A 115 29.06 -21.45 4.67
C PRO A 115 27.92 -20.91 3.79
N VAL A 116 28.06 -19.66 3.33
CA VAL A 116 27.22 -19.12 2.25
C VAL A 116 27.48 -19.94 0.99
N GLN A 117 26.47 -20.68 0.53
CA GLN A 117 26.55 -21.38 -0.75
C GLN A 117 26.54 -20.35 -1.89
N PRO A 118 27.57 -20.32 -2.76
CA PRO A 118 27.55 -19.45 -3.93
C PRO A 118 26.40 -19.89 -4.86
N ALA A 119 25.60 -18.91 -5.29
CA ALA A 119 24.45 -19.17 -6.16
C ALA A 119 24.93 -19.77 -7.50
N ALA A 120 24.51 -21.00 -7.78
CA ALA A 120 24.82 -21.65 -9.05
C ALA A 120 24.26 -20.83 -10.22
N GLU A 121 25.15 -20.35 -11.09
CA GLU A 121 24.80 -19.57 -12.27
C GLU A 121 23.85 -20.36 -13.18
N ARG A 122 22.80 -19.68 -13.67
CA ARG A 122 21.82 -20.31 -14.55
C ARG A 122 22.50 -20.72 -15.87
N PRO A 123 22.32 -21.96 -16.35
CA PRO A 123 22.93 -22.40 -17.60
C PRO A 123 22.44 -21.52 -18.75
N ARG A 124 23.38 -21.06 -19.60
CA ARG A 124 23.06 -20.15 -20.70
C ARG A 124 22.21 -20.84 -21.75
N LEU A 125 21.25 -20.10 -22.29
CA LEU A 125 20.27 -20.54 -23.28
C LEU A 125 20.85 -20.58 -24.72
N ASP A 126 22.17 -20.65 -24.85
CA ASP A 126 22.91 -20.54 -26.11
C ASP A 126 22.96 -21.88 -26.89
N GLN A 127 22.21 -22.90 -26.44
CA GLN A 127 22.20 -24.25 -27.00
C GLN A 127 20.77 -24.71 -27.35
N VAL A 128 20.22 -24.12 -28.42
CA VAL A 128 19.14 -24.74 -29.20
C VAL A 128 19.50 -24.59 -30.67
N ASN A 129 19.77 -25.70 -31.35
CA ASN A 129 20.03 -25.84 -32.78
C ASN A 129 19.13 -26.94 -33.33
#